data_AF-A0A1J1GKY0-F1
#
_entry.id   AF-A0A1J1GKY0-F1
#
_cell.length_a   1.000
_cell.length_b   1.000
_cell.length_c   1.000
_cell.angle_alpha   90.00
_cell.angle_beta   90.00
_cell.angle_gamma   90.00
#
_symmetry.space_group_name_H-M   'P 1'
#
loop_
_entity.id
_entity.type
_entity.pdbx_description
1 polymer ?
#
loop_
_entity_poly.entity_id
_entity_poly.type
_entity_poly.pdbx_seq_one_letter_code
_entity_poly.pdbx_strand_id
1 'polypeptide(L)'
;SINNYVSDLERTISQNYYFNLRDESTLTRADSYCNSEINKMPLKRKKEEETENYQTKKKKIQEHTSDNDINLSDNDINLSDDDINLSDDDINLSDDDINLRFKKKKKKKKKINKKKEIKIFTSTSSQNVFKMEFRELEQVVPHLQNICRLLKEKFNSIVGQHNSNIQLIINLIEEEKKNAHEEDLKKISFYYNYFIEHNYHKLKNEDLFSLPFKNKLRRPFIKLHDIFSSLDIFIKNFENLERLITLYKETFKMVFKITNELSYTHLLFGRFLLTDKNNSLLYKMFKSIYDMIEHVKEVLISLSPDQTKISNTKEYINSALIQLDKSSRKTNFITLYLKKMNISHNDHKKILQIVFYFLQELNTINRKRLRIIKRNVFMQDIIESVSHILLKEKNYISESLKRASIYFNCNVEELNIDKTSLASLLKNKYGKICSYDFYYSFINLVRCSCINNLQKKMKSIFTDIKNLMSSNNIKCLSKKTISSNKLQNYILLKLKTLKDEVSKIELDIIYRCLYNAFKRDMTYINNFKNHLKHKKQISFQHLRRVNESFKHYLLLKEGGEDIKEMEESILYMFFYTNEIINNFWIKKME
;
A
#
# COMPACT_ATOMS: atom_id res chain seq x y z
N SER A 1 10.70 11.93 -31.30
CA SER A 1 11.32 11.16 -30.21
C SER A 1 10.49 11.07 -28.93
N ILE A 2 9.29 11.66 -28.83
CA ILE A 2 8.33 11.40 -27.71
C ILE A 2 7.38 10.23 -28.06
N ASN A 3 6.96 10.10 -29.32
CA ASN A 3 6.08 9.00 -29.75
C ASN A 3 6.72 7.61 -29.65
N ASN A 4 8.03 7.48 -29.89
CA ASN A 4 8.74 6.20 -29.68
C ASN A 4 8.83 5.84 -28.19
N TYR A 5 8.93 6.85 -27.31
CA TYR A 5 8.99 6.63 -25.86
C TYR A 5 7.62 6.29 -25.26
N VAL A 6 6.53 6.87 -25.77
CA VAL A 6 5.16 6.46 -25.41
C VAL A 6 4.88 5.04 -25.88
N SER A 7 5.36 4.66 -27.08
CA SER A 7 5.25 3.28 -27.58
C SER A 7 6.08 2.30 -26.76
N ASP A 8 7.29 2.65 -26.33
CA ASP A 8 8.11 1.81 -25.45
C ASP A 8 7.55 1.74 -24.02
N LEU A 9 6.91 2.80 -23.52
CA LEU A 9 6.21 2.80 -22.23
C LEU A 9 4.92 1.98 -22.30
N GLU A 10 4.13 2.10 -23.38
CA GLU A 10 2.97 1.25 -23.66
C GLU A 10 3.39 -0.21 -23.85
N ARG A 11 4.55 -0.47 -24.46
CA ARG A 11 5.14 -1.80 -24.60
C ARG A 11 5.64 -2.36 -23.27
N THR A 12 6.25 -1.54 -22.41
CA THR A 12 6.72 -1.94 -21.07
C THR A 12 5.54 -2.13 -20.10
N ILE A 13 4.49 -1.31 -20.23
CA ILE A 13 3.24 -1.46 -19.47
C ILE A 13 2.49 -2.69 -19.99
N SER A 14 2.42 -2.93 -21.31
CA SER A 14 1.77 -4.10 -21.90
C SER A 14 2.54 -5.39 -21.66
N GLN A 15 3.88 -5.40 -21.67
CA GLN A 15 4.69 -6.59 -21.38
C GLN A 15 4.63 -6.99 -19.91
N ASN A 16 4.49 -6.03 -18.99
CA ASN A 16 4.20 -6.32 -17.58
C ASN A 16 2.71 -6.68 -17.32
N TYR A 17 1.79 -6.36 -18.25
CA TYR A 17 0.37 -6.73 -18.14
C TYR A 17 0.04 -8.06 -18.82
N TYR A 18 0.72 -8.43 -19.91
CA TYR A 18 0.44 -9.65 -20.69
C TYR A 18 0.87 -10.95 -19.98
N PHE A 19 1.71 -10.87 -18.95
CA PHE A 19 2.01 -12.03 -18.11
C PHE A 19 0.87 -12.42 -17.16
N ASN A 20 -0.16 -11.58 -17.00
CA ASN A 20 -1.32 -11.83 -16.13
C ASN A 20 -2.61 -12.22 -16.87
N LEU A 21 -2.57 -12.46 -18.19
CA LEU A 21 -3.77 -12.78 -19.00
C LEU A 21 -3.63 -14.01 -19.91
N ARG A 22 -2.71 -14.93 -19.60
CA ARG A 22 -2.64 -16.23 -20.26
C ARG A 22 -3.03 -17.34 -19.29
N ASP A 23 -4.34 -17.44 -19.04
CA ASP A 23 -5.05 -18.70 -18.76
C ASP A 23 -6.57 -18.43 -18.66
N GLU A 24 -7.18 -18.08 -19.80
CA GLU A 24 -8.65 -18.04 -19.98
C GLU A 24 -9.07 -18.99 -21.11
N SER A 25 -8.52 -20.21 -21.15
CA SER A 25 -8.95 -21.23 -22.12
C SER A 25 -9.17 -22.64 -21.54
N THR A 26 -9.46 -22.77 -20.24
CA THR A 26 -9.87 -24.06 -19.63
C THR A 26 -11.17 -24.00 -18.83
N LEU A 27 -11.97 -22.94 -19.00
CA LEU A 27 -13.22 -22.71 -18.26
C LEU A 27 -14.50 -23.04 -19.06
N THR A 28 -14.53 -24.20 -19.72
CA THR A 28 -15.75 -24.79 -20.29
C THR A 28 -15.77 -26.31 -20.14
N ARG A 29 -15.78 -26.81 -18.90
CA ARG A 29 -16.24 -28.20 -18.63
C ARG A 29 -16.64 -28.55 -17.19
N ALA A 30 -16.95 -27.56 -16.33
CA ALA A 30 -17.22 -27.82 -14.91
C ALA A 30 -18.62 -27.41 -14.39
N ASP A 31 -19.58 -27.10 -15.27
CA ASP A 31 -20.93 -26.64 -14.87
C ASP A 31 -22.05 -27.71 -14.96
N SER A 32 -21.73 -29.01 -14.80
CA SER A 32 -22.74 -30.08 -14.92
C SER A 32 -23.10 -30.81 -13.61
N TYR A 33 -22.51 -30.49 -12.46
CA TYR A 33 -22.84 -31.18 -11.21
C TYR A 33 -22.87 -30.22 -10.03
N CYS A 34 -24.03 -29.62 -9.75
CA CYS A 34 -24.45 -29.22 -8.40
C CYS A 34 -25.89 -28.67 -8.41
N ASN A 35 -26.86 -29.57 -8.64
CA ASN A 35 -28.24 -29.36 -8.20
C ASN A 35 -28.66 -30.58 -7.38
N SER A 36 -28.47 -30.52 -6.06
CA SER A 36 -29.19 -31.35 -5.10
C SER A 36 -29.30 -30.63 -3.75
N GLU A 37 -30.50 -30.66 -3.17
CA GLU A 37 -30.92 -29.88 -1.99
C GLU A 37 -30.33 -30.35 -0.65
N ILE A 38 -29.23 -31.11 -0.64
CA ILE A 38 -28.73 -31.77 0.59
C ILE A 38 -27.81 -30.85 1.43
N ASN A 39 -27.38 -29.69 0.94
CA ASN A 39 -26.41 -28.82 1.62
C ASN A 39 -26.97 -27.62 2.42
N LYS A 40 -28.28 -27.56 2.71
CA LYS A 40 -28.87 -26.44 3.48
C LYS A 40 -28.89 -26.63 5.01
N MET A 41 -28.64 -27.83 5.54
CA MET A 41 -28.65 -28.06 7.01
C MET A 41 -27.36 -27.68 7.78
N PRO A 42 -26.13 -27.74 7.24
CA PRO A 42 -24.93 -27.42 8.04
C PRO A 42 -24.71 -25.93 8.32
N LEU A 43 -25.35 -25.05 7.54
CA LEU A 43 -25.17 -23.59 7.62
C LEU A 43 -26.03 -22.92 8.70
N LYS A 44 -27.08 -23.59 9.19
CA LYS A 44 -27.93 -23.07 10.27
C LYS A 44 -27.30 -23.32 11.65
N ARG A 45 -26.77 -24.52 11.90
CA ARG A 45 -26.07 -24.86 13.16
C ARG A 45 -24.80 -24.05 13.40
N LYS A 46 -24.02 -23.73 12.35
CA LYS A 46 -22.82 -22.88 12.48
C LYS A 46 -23.12 -21.43 12.91
N LYS A 47 -24.29 -20.89 12.55
CA LYS A 47 -24.67 -19.52 12.96
C LYS A 47 -25.18 -19.46 14.40
N GLU A 48 -25.81 -20.52 14.89
CA GLU A 48 -26.31 -20.62 16.26
C GLU A 48 -25.15 -20.80 17.26
N GLU A 49 -24.16 -21.65 16.95
CA GLU A 49 -22.95 -21.83 17.77
C GLU A 49 -22.06 -20.56 17.83
N GLU A 50 -21.98 -19.78 16.75
CA GLU A 50 -21.23 -18.52 16.72
C GLU A 50 -21.90 -17.42 17.58
N THR A 51 -23.23 -17.39 17.65
CA THR A 51 -23.97 -16.44 18.50
C THR A 51 -23.89 -16.76 19.98
N GLU A 52 -23.90 -18.05 20.34
CA GLU A 52 -23.81 -18.50 21.73
C GLU A 52 -22.42 -18.22 22.31
N ASN A 53 -21.36 -18.52 21.53
CA ASN A 53 -19.97 -18.29 21.91
C ASN A 53 -19.62 -16.80 22.05
N TYR A 54 -20.28 -15.92 21.26
CA TYR A 54 -20.09 -14.47 21.37
C TYR A 54 -20.70 -13.90 22.67
N GLN A 55 -21.84 -14.43 23.12
CA GLN A 55 -22.48 -13.99 24.37
C GLN A 55 -21.76 -14.51 25.62
N THR A 56 -21.23 -15.74 25.61
CA THR A 56 -20.44 -16.27 26.74
C THR A 56 -19.11 -15.52 26.89
N LYS A 57 -18.50 -15.11 25.78
CA LYS A 57 -17.25 -14.33 25.77
C LYS A 57 -17.45 -12.88 26.22
N LYS A 58 -18.63 -12.29 25.97
CA LYS A 58 -19.01 -10.96 26.46
C LYS A 58 -19.23 -10.96 27.99
N LYS A 59 -19.86 -12.00 28.56
CA LYS A 59 -20.02 -12.16 30.03
C LYS A 59 -18.67 -12.34 30.75
N LYS A 60 -17.75 -13.14 30.22
CA LYS A 60 -16.41 -13.36 30.82
C LYS A 60 -15.48 -12.14 30.77
N ILE A 61 -15.72 -11.18 29.87
CA ILE A 61 -14.96 -9.93 29.79
C ILE A 61 -15.50 -8.88 30.78
N GLN A 62 -16.77 -8.98 31.17
CA GLN A 62 -17.43 -8.04 32.08
C GLN A 62 -17.15 -8.34 33.56
N GLU A 63 -16.71 -9.56 33.90
CA GLU A 63 -16.29 -9.97 35.27
C GLU A 63 -14.80 -9.73 35.56
N HIS A 64 -13.98 -9.37 34.57
CA HIS A 64 -12.51 -9.23 34.72
C HIS A 64 -11.97 -7.79 34.57
N THR A 65 -12.83 -6.78 34.55
CA THR A 65 -12.42 -5.37 34.52
C THR A 65 -13.04 -4.59 35.67
N SER A 66 -12.67 -4.96 36.89
CA SER A 66 -12.53 -4.02 38.01
C SER A 66 -11.05 -3.98 38.36
N ASP A 67 -10.49 -2.78 38.27
CA ASP A 67 -9.13 -2.35 38.62
C ASP A 67 -8.09 -2.24 37.47
N ASN A 68 -7.73 -0.98 37.24
CA ASN A 68 -6.50 -0.44 36.64
C ASN A 68 -6.34 -0.45 35.10
N ASP A 69 -6.98 0.54 34.48
CA ASP A 69 -6.36 1.65 33.71
C ASP A 69 -5.07 1.41 32.90
N ILE A 70 -5.23 1.34 31.57
CA ILE A 70 -4.77 2.32 30.55
C ILE A 70 -4.68 1.58 29.20
N ASN A 71 -5.62 1.86 28.29
CA ASN A 71 -5.46 1.56 26.86
C ASN A 71 -5.83 2.80 26.03
N LEU A 72 -4.84 3.30 25.30
CA LEU A 72 -5.00 4.27 24.23
C LEU A 72 -5.59 3.53 23.02
N SER A 73 -6.89 3.69 22.78
CA SER A 73 -7.52 3.36 21.50
C SER A 73 -8.15 4.59 20.87
N ASP A 74 -7.96 4.67 19.56
CA ASP A 74 -8.53 5.63 18.62
C ASP A 74 -10.01 5.90 18.90
N ASN A 75 -10.36 7.16 19.14
CA ASN A 75 -11.73 7.63 19.11
C ASN A 75 -11.89 8.67 17.99
N ASP A 76 -12.62 8.26 16.96
CA ASP A 76 -13.38 9.13 16.08
C ASP A 76 -14.35 9.95 16.94
N ILE A 77 -14.09 11.25 17.04
CA ILE A 77 -14.99 12.18 17.71
C ILE A 77 -16.03 12.65 16.68
N ASN A 78 -17.24 12.11 16.79
CA ASN A 78 -18.46 12.80 16.37
C ASN A 78 -18.70 13.95 17.37
N LEU A 79 -18.67 15.19 16.88
CA LEU A 79 -19.23 16.33 17.60
C LEU A 79 -20.44 16.82 16.81
N SER A 80 -21.58 16.74 17.46
CA SER A 80 -22.85 17.37 17.11
C SER A 80 -22.71 18.88 17.08
N ASP A 81 -23.42 19.50 16.14
CA ASP A 81 -23.58 20.95 16.03
C ASP A 81 -24.47 21.44 17.18
N ASP A 82 -23.91 22.24 18.09
CA ASP A 82 -24.68 23.10 18.98
C ASP A 82 -24.50 24.55 18.52
N ASP A 83 -25.59 25.12 18.03
CA ASP A 83 -25.75 26.53 17.67
C ASP A 83 -25.55 27.41 18.91
N ILE A 84 -24.53 28.27 18.90
CA ILE A 84 -24.42 29.37 19.85
C ILE A 84 -25.04 30.61 19.23
N ASN A 85 -26.28 30.86 19.63
CA ASN A 85 -26.95 32.16 19.53
C ASN A 85 -26.21 33.17 20.43
N LEU A 86 -25.67 34.23 19.84
CA LEU A 86 -25.22 35.41 20.59
C LEU A 86 -26.24 36.51 20.35
N SER A 87 -27.05 36.76 21.37
CA SER A 87 -27.99 37.87 21.46
C SER A 87 -27.23 39.20 21.48
N ASP A 88 -27.74 40.14 20.68
CA ASP A 88 -27.42 41.56 20.76
C ASP A 88 -28.08 42.13 22.02
N ASP A 89 -27.29 42.60 22.97
CA ASP A 89 -27.78 43.47 24.05
C ASP A 89 -27.47 44.93 23.70
N ASP A 90 -28.55 45.71 23.70
CA ASP A 90 -28.64 47.13 23.43
C ASP A 90 -27.69 47.98 24.30
N ILE A 91 -27.00 48.93 23.66
CA ILE A 91 -26.45 50.10 24.34
C ILE A 91 -27.04 51.34 23.68
N ASN A 92 -28.05 51.90 24.35
CA ASN A 92 -28.56 53.25 24.15
C ASN A 92 -27.47 54.27 24.51
N LEU A 93 -27.00 55.07 23.55
CA LEU A 93 -26.38 56.37 23.83
C LEU A 93 -26.86 57.39 22.79
N SER A 94 -27.40 58.47 23.34
CA SER A 94 -28.12 59.58 22.72
C SER A 94 -27.32 60.42 21.72
N ASP A 95 -28.05 61.08 20.82
CA ASP A 95 -27.61 61.72 19.57
C ASP A 95 -26.77 63.00 19.65
N ASP A 96 -26.44 63.56 20.82
CA ASP A 96 -26.00 64.97 20.88
C ASP A 96 -24.61 65.25 21.45
N ASP A 97 -23.65 64.32 21.34
CA ASP A 97 -22.27 64.64 21.72
C ASP A 97 -21.21 64.30 20.65
N ILE A 98 -20.88 65.37 19.94
CA ILE A 98 -19.50 65.79 19.66
C ILE A 98 -18.95 65.42 18.28
N ASN A 99 -19.39 66.28 17.35
CA ASN A 99 -18.64 66.89 16.26
C ASN A 99 -17.24 67.44 16.64
N LEU A 100 -16.36 66.63 17.26
CA LEU A 100 -14.95 66.99 17.41
C LEU A 100 -14.03 65.85 16.96
N ARG A 101 -13.26 66.18 15.92
CA ARG A 101 -11.95 65.60 15.57
C ARG A 101 -11.98 64.32 14.74
N PHE A 102 -12.30 64.53 13.47
CA PHE A 102 -11.29 64.42 12.41
C PHE A 102 -9.85 64.18 12.96
N LYS A 103 -9.27 63.02 12.59
CA LYS A 103 -7.91 62.50 12.87
C LYS A 103 -7.82 61.32 13.84
N LYS A 104 -8.57 60.25 13.58
CA LYS A 104 -8.01 58.89 13.72
C LYS A 104 -8.44 58.09 12.50
N LYS A 105 -7.53 57.95 11.52
CA LYS A 105 -7.56 56.84 10.57
C LYS A 105 -7.64 55.55 11.39
N LYS A 106 -8.85 55.05 11.68
CA LYS A 106 -9.06 53.65 12.04
C LYS A 106 -8.58 52.88 10.82
N LYS A 107 -7.31 52.46 10.83
CA LYS A 107 -6.85 51.31 10.06
C LYS A 107 -7.82 50.19 10.44
N LYS A 108 -8.88 50.00 9.64
CA LYS A 108 -9.67 48.77 9.65
C LYS A 108 -8.62 47.68 9.43
N LYS A 109 -8.15 47.06 10.52
CA LYS A 109 -7.39 45.80 10.44
C LYS A 109 -8.35 44.89 9.70
N LYS A 110 -8.12 44.69 8.40
CA LYS A 110 -8.71 43.60 7.63
C LYS A 110 -8.53 42.39 8.55
N LYS A 111 -9.62 41.80 9.06
CA LYS A 111 -9.57 40.46 9.67
C LYS A 111 -9.15 39.54 8.53
N ILE A 112 -7.84 39.44 8.29
CA ILE A 112 -7.33 38.56 7.27
C ILE A 112 -7.66 37.15 7.77
N ASN A 113 -8.38 36.41 6.93
CA ASN A 113 -8.76 35.05 7.23
C ASN A 113 -7.49 34.20 7.22
N LYS A 114 -6.95 33.88 8.40
CA LYS A 114 -5.72 33.07 8.59
C LYS A 114 -5.70 31.80 7.74
N LYS A 115 -6.87 31.18 7.53
CA LYS A 115 -7.02 29.99 6.67
C LYS A 115 -6.70 30.30 5.20
N LYS A 116 -7.07 31.48 4.72
CA LYS A 116 -6.80 31.92 3.35
C LYS A 116 -5.30 32.12 3.11
N GLU A 117 -4.59 32.72 4.06
CA GLU A 117 -3.12 32.89 3.98
C GLU A 117 -2.41 31.53 3.93
N ILE A 118 -2.75 30.60 4.82
CA ILE A 118 -2.18 29.24 4.80
C ILE A 118 -2.47 28.56 3.46
N LYS A 119 -3.70 28.64 2.94
CA LYS A 119 -4.05 28.05 1.62
C LYS A 119 -3.23 28.66 0.48
N ILE A 120 -3.02 29.99 0.49
CA ILE A 120 -2.18 30.66 -0.51
C ILE A 120 -0.75 30.15 -0.38
N PHE A 121 -0.20 30.15 0.83
CA PHE A 121 1.17 29.73 1.08
C PHE A 121 1.42 28.25 0.72
N THR A 122 0.51 27.32 1.04
CA THR A 122 0.64 25.91 0.66
C THR A 122 0.51 25.72 -0.85
N SER A 123 -0.39 26.46 -1.51
CA SER A 123 -0.51 26.46 -2.97
C SER A 123 0.78 26.93 -3.63
N THR A 124 1.32 28.06 -3.17
CA THR A 124 2.60 28.59 -3.63
C THR A 124 3.75 27.61 -3.41
N SER A 125 3.83 27.01 -2.22
CA SER A 125 4.86 26.02 -1.89
C SER A 125 4.76 24.77 -2.77
N SER A 126 3.54 24.32 -3.08
CA SER A 126 3.30 23.16 -3.95
C SER A 126 3.73 23.38 -5.40
N GLN A 127 3.58 24.60 -5.91
CA GLN A 127 3.91 24.94 -7.29
C GLN A 127 5.38 25.25 -7.49
N ASN A 128 6.02 25.89 -6.49
CA ASN A 128 7.33 26.48 -6.66
C ASN A 128 8.44 25.79 -5.85
N VAL A 129 8.13 25.23 -4.67
CA VAL A 129 9.14 24.63 -3.78
C VAL A 129 9.14 23.11 -3.88
N PHE A 130 7.99 22.50 -3.59
CA PHE A 130 7.79 21.04 -3.58
C PHE A 130 7.17 20.53 -4.88
N LYS A 131 7.62 21.11 -6.00
CA LYS A 131 7.22 20.69 -7.33
C LYS A 131 7.50 19.19 -7.50
N MET A 132 6.52 18.45 -8.01
CA MET A 132 6.58 17.01 -8.24
C MET A 132 5.92 16.72 -9.59
N GLU A 133 6.68 16.93 -10.67
CA GLU A 133 6.26 16.62 -12.04
C GLU A 133 6.73 15.21 -12.42
N PHE A 134 6.23 14.68 -13.53
CA PHE A 134 6.54 13.32 -13.98
C PHE A 134 8.04 13.10 -14.13
N ARG A 135 8.84 14.11 -14.49
CA ARG A 135 10.30 13.97 -14.66
C ARG A 135 11.00 13.61 -13.35
N GLU A 136 10.57 14.19 -12.23
CA GLU A 136 11.10 13.82 -10.92
C GLU A 136 10.61 12.42 -10.48
N LEU A 137 9.41 12.02 -10.88
CA LEU A 137 8.82 10.72 -10.53
C LEU A 137 9.34 9.56 -11.37
N GLU A 138 9.61 9.80 -12.64
CA GLU A 138 10.18 8.85 -13.61
C GLU A 138 11.48 8.26 -13.10
N GLN A 139 12.26 9.04 -12.35
CA GLN A 139 13.51 8.56 -11.78
C GLN A 139 13.32 7.73 -10.52
N VAL A 140 12.21 7.85 -9.78
CA VAL A 140 12.05 7.24 -8.44
C VAL A 140 11.15 6.01 -8.49
N VAL A 141 10.05 6.08 -9.24
CA VAL A 141 9.05 5.02 -9.31
C VAL A 141 9.62 3.69 -9.80
N PRO A 142 10.46 3.63 -10.86
CA PRO A 142 11.07 2.37 -11.29
C PRO A 142 11.91 1.70 -10.20
N HIS A 143 12.67 2.47 -9.40
CA HIS A 143 13.44 1.90 -8.29
C HIS A 143 12.52 1.37 -7.17
N LEU A 144 11.39 2.02 -6.91
CA LEU A 144 10.41 1.52 -5.94
C LEU A 144 9.76 0.22 -6.41
N GLN A 145 9.37 0.14 -7.69
CA GLN A 145 8.86 -1.09 -8.29
C GLN A 145 9.92 -2.20 -8.29
N ASN A 146 11.18 -1.85 -8.56
CA ASN A 146 12.30 -2.78 -8.51
C ASN A 146 12.47 -3.38 -7.10
N ILE A 147 12.30 -2.59 -6.04
CA ILE A 147 12.31 -3.09 -4.66
C ILE A 147 11.22 -4.15 -4.45
N CYS A 148 9.98 -3.88 -4.88
CA CYS A 148 8.89 -4.86 -4.76
C CYS A 148 9.21 -6.15 -5.53
N ARG A 149 9.69 -6.04 -6.77
CA ARG A 149 10.09 -7.18 -7.60
C ARG A 149 11.17 -8.03 -6.90
N LEU A 150 12.26 -7.40 -6.48
CA LEU A 150 13.36 -8.08 -5.78
C LEU A 150 12.89 -8.72 -4.47
N LEU A 151 12.02 -8.06 -3.70
CA LEU A 151 11.44 -8.65 -2.48
C LEU A 151 10.63 -9.92 -2.78
N LYS A 152 9.78 -9.89 -3.82
CA LYS A 152 9.04 -11.08 -4.28
C LYS A 152 9.99 -12.18 -4.73
N GLU A 153 11.04 -11.86 -5.48
CA GLU A 153 12.04 -12.83 -5.94
C GLU A 153 12.76 -13.52 -4.77
N LYS A 154 13.25 -12.74 -3.79
CA LYS A 154 13.91 -13.31 -2.61
C LYS A 154 12.94 -14.16 -1.78
N PHE A 155 11.67 -13.73 -1.64
CA PHE A 155 10.63 -14.52 -1.00
C PHE A 155 10.37 -15.84 -1.76
N ASN A 156 10.21 -15.78 -3.08
CA ASN A 156 9.94 -16.93 -3.93
C ASN A 156 11.13 -17.90 -3.98
N SER A 157 12.36 -17.41 -3.84
CA SER A 157 13.56 -18.24 -3.67
C SER A 157 13.51 -19.03 -2.36
N ILE A 158 13.13 -18.40 -1.24
CA ILE A 158 12.96 -19.07 0.05
C ILE A 158 11.84 -20.12 -0.04
N VAL A 159 10.71 -19.76 -0.64
CA VAL A 159 9.58 -20.68 -0.86
C VAL A 159 9.97 -21.85 -1.78
N GLY A 160 10.75 -21.58 -2.82
CA GLY A 160 11.28 -22.62 -3.72
C GLY A 160 12.12 -23.64 -2.96
N GLN A 161 13.09 -23.18 -2.16
CA GLN A 161 13.92 -24.06 -1.33
C GLN A 161 13.08 -24.88 -0.34
N HIS A 162 12.12 -24.25 0.34
CA HIS A 162 11.20 -24.92 1.26
C HIS A 162 10.39 -26.02 0.55
N ASN A 163 9.72 -25.68 -0.55
CA ASN A 163 8.86 -26.61 -1.28
C ASN A 163 9.65 -27.75 -1.94
N SER A 164 10.86 -27.49 -2.47
CA SER A 164 11.72 -28.54 -3.02
C SER A 164 12.12 -29.57 -1.96
N ASN A 165 12.47 -29.10 -0.76
CA ASN A 165 12.79 -29.99 0.36
C ASN A 165 11.58 -30.81 0.82
N ILE A 166 10.39 -30.19 0.86
CA ILE A 166 9.13 -30.90 1.14
C ILE A 166 8.83 -31.96 0.07
N GLN A 167 9.01 -31.64 -1.21
CA GLN A 167 8.74 -32.56 -2.31
C GLN A 167 9.62 -33.81 -2.27
N LEU A 168 10.90 -33.68 -1.90
CA LEU A 168 11.80 -34.82 -1.75
C LEU A 168 11.27 -35.82 -0.70
N ILE A 169 10.81 -35.31 0.45
CA ILE A 169 10.22 -36.15 1.50
C ILE A 169 8.94 -36.83 1.01
N ILE A 170 8.06 -36.09 0.33
CA ILE A 170 6.81 -36.64 -0.25
C ILE A 170 7.12 -37.82 -1.17
N ASN A 171 8.06 -37.64 -2.09
CA ASN A 171 8.39 -38.68 -3.07
C ASN A 171 8.90 -39.95 -2.39
N LEU A 172 9.79 -39.83 -1.39
CA LEU A 172 10.32 -40.98 -0.66
C LEU A 172 9.25 -41.70 0.18
N ILE A 173 8.36 -40.94 0.84
CA ILE A 173 7.24 -41.51 1.59
C ILE A 173 6.27 -42.24 0.66
N GLU A 174 5.94 -41.66 -0.50
CA GLU A 174 5.06 -42.28 -1.48
C GLU A 174 5.65 -43.55 -2.10
N GLU A 175 6.94 -43.55 -2.42
CA GLU A 175 7.65 -44.76 -2.84
C GLU A 175 7.57 -45.86 -1.78
N GLU A 176 7.77 -45.52 -0.51
CA GLU A 176 7.72 -46.49 0.57
C GLU A 176 6.30 -46.98 0.86
N LYS A 177 5.30 -46.11 0.75
CA LYS A 177 3.88 -46.51 0.81
C LYS A 177 3.54 -47.50 -0.29
N LYS A 178 4.03 -47.33 -1.52
CA LYS A 178 3.80 -48.29 -2.61
C LYS A 178 4.42 -49.67 -2.35
N ASN A 179 5.47 -49.73 -1.53
CA ASN A 179 6.10 -50.99 -1.13
C ASN A 179 5.29 -51.74 -0.06
N ALA A 180 4.49 -51.02 0.73
CA ALA A 180 3.65 -51.60 1.79
C ALA A 180 2.56 -52.52 1.22
N HIS A 181 2.14 -53.51 2.02
CA HIS A 181 1.07 -54.42 1.63
C HIS A 181 -0.29 -53.70 1.65
N GLU A 182 -1.14 -53.97 0.67
CA GLU A 182 -2.43 -53.26 0.49
C GLU A 182 -3.34 -53.37 1.72
N GLU A 183 -3.42 -54.55 2.34
CA GLU A 183 -4.21 -54.75 3.57
C GLU A 183 -3.68 -53.92 4.76
N ASP A 184 -2.36 -53.79 4.91
CA ASP A 184 -1.77 -52.98 5.98
C ASP A 184 -2.12 -51.50 5.76
N LEU A 185 -2.04 -51.02 4.50
CA LEU A 185 -2.44 -49.66 4.13
C LEU A 185 -3.95 -49.41 4.34
N LYS A 186 -4.82 -50.36 3.99
CA LYS A 186 -6.28 -50.24 4.23
C LYS A 186 -6.57 -50.12 5.73
N LYS A 187 -5.90 -50.92 6.55
CA LYS A 187 -6.02 -50.86 8.01
C LYS A 187 -5.56 -49.49 8.53
N ILE A 188 -4.37 -49.03 8.15
CA ILE A 188 -3.84 -47.72 8.53
C ILE A 188 -4.78 -46.58 8.08
N SER A 189 -5.31 -46.64 6.86
CA SER A 189 -6.25 -45.66 6.34
C SER A 189 -7.56 -45.63 7.15
N PHE A 190 -8.07 -46.79 7.58
CA PHE A 190 -9.24 -46.86 8.46
C PHE A 190 -8.98 -46.15 9.79
N TYR A 191 -7.84 -46.42 10.44
CA TYR A 191 -7.47 -45.73 11.68
C TYR A 191 -7.32 -44.23 11.47
N TYR A 192 -6.64 -43.81 10.40
CA TYR A 192 -6.49 -42.39 10.08
C TYR A 192 -7.85 -41.68 9.96
N ASN A 193 -8.78 -42.24 9.18
CA ASN A 193 -10.13 -41.69 9.01
C ASN A 193 -10.89 -41.64 10.35
N TYR A 194 -10.81 -42.72 11.15
CA TYR A 194 -11.40 -42.77 12.48
C TYR A 194 -10.88 -41.63 13.38
N PHE A 195 -9.57 -41.39 13.39
CA PHE A 195 -8.95 -40.30 14.16
C PHE A 195 -9.40 -38.90 13.68
N ILE A 196 -9.60 -38.71 12.36
CA ILE A 196 -10.14 -37.46 11.81
C ILE A 196 -11.58 -37.23 12.26
N GLU A 197 -12.46 -38.20 12.01
CA GLU A 197 -13.91 -38.06 12.21
C GLU A 197 -14.27 -37.71 13.67
N HIS A 198 -13.48 -38.20 14.62
CA HIS A 198 -13.69 -37.99 16.04
C HIS A 198 -12.93 -36.77 16.59
N ASN A 199 -12.36 -35.93 15.72
CA ASN A 199 -11.62 -34.70 16.09
C ASN A 199 -10.45 -34.94 17.07
N TYR A 200 -9.83 -36.13 17.05
CA TYR A 200 -8.60 -36.42 17.79
C TYR A 200 -7.37 -35.69 17.23
N HIS A 201 -7.54 -34.73 16.31
CA HIS A 201 -6.51 -33.85 15.75
C HIS A 201 -5.64 -33.11 16.78
N LYS A 202 -5.97 -33.18 18.07
CA LYS A 202 -5.09 -32.82 19.19
C LYS A 202 -4.01 -33.87 19.51
N LEU A 203 -3.72 -34.81 18.60
CA LEU A 203 -2.48 -35.61 18.51
C LEU A 203 -1.17 -34.79 18.53
N LYS A 204 -1.22 -33.47 18.74
CA LYS A 204 -0.04 -32.63 19.00
C LYS A 204 0.80 -33.11 20.19
N ASN A 205 0.29 -33.95 21.09
CA ASN A 205 1.02 -34.37 22.30
C ASN A 205 0.96 -35.88 22.59
N GLU A 206 0.29 -36.70 21.77
CA GLU A 206 0.26 -38.15 22.01
C GLU A 206 1.52 -38.78 21.41
N ASP A 207 2.15 -39.64 22.21
CA ASP A 207 3.29 -40.42 21.78
C ASP A 207 2.85 -41.35 20.65
N LEU A 208 3.47 -41.26 19.49
CA LEU A 208 3.07 -42.07 18.32
C LEU A 208 3.25 -43.57 18.60
N PHE A 209 4.03 -43.92 19.62
CA PHE A 209 4.20 -45.28 20.12
C PHE A 209 3.10 -45.73 21.10
N SER A 210 2.19 -44.84 21.53
CA SER A 210 1.04 -45.22 22.36
C SER A 210 -0.20 -45.63 21.55
N LEU A 211 -0.10 -45.67 20.21
CA LEU A 211 -1.18 -46.16 19.35
C LEU A 211 -1.34 -47.67 19.56
N PRO A 212 -2.57 -48.22 19.58
CA PRO A 212 -2.85 -49.63 19.91
C PRO A 212 -2.48 -50.61 18.78
N PHE A 213 -1.46 -50.28 17.98
CA PHE A 213 -0.95 -51.10 16.90
C PHE A 213 -0.11 -52.24 17.48
N LYS A 214 -0.47 -53.47 17.11
CA LYS A 214 0.14 -54.71 17.61
C LYS A 214 0.50 -55.68 16.48
N ASN A 215 0.22 -55.31 15.23
CA ASN A 215 0.42 -56.22 14.12
C ASN A 215 1.79 -56.01 13.50
N LYS A 216 2.42 -57.12 13.14
CA LYS A 216 3.61 -57.10 12.29
C LYS A 216 3.22 -56.73 10.85
N LEU A 217 4.00 -55.88 10.20
CA LEU A 217 3.81 -55.59 8.78
C LEU A 217 4.08 -56.82 7.93
N ARG A 218 3.30 -56.99 6.85
CA ARG A 218 3.46 -58.11 5.92
C ARG A 218 4.68 -57.96 5.02
N ARG A 219 5.16 -56.73 4.83
CA ARG A 219 6.36 -56.41 4.06
C ARG A 219 7.26 -55.48 4.87
N PRO A 220 8.58 -55.72 4.91
CA PRO A 220 9.51 -54.83 5.57
C PRO A 220 9.70 -53.53 4.79
N PHE A 221 10.12 -52.49 5.51
CA PHE A 221 10.55 -51.23 4.90
C PHE A 221 11.84 -51.40 4.08
N ILE A 222 11.92 -50.73 2.92
CA ILE A 222 13.03 -50.75 1.96
C ILE A 222 13.76 -49.40 1.98
N LYS A 223 13.03 -48.27 2.02
CA LYS A 223 13.57 -46.90 1.90
C LYS A 223 13.78 -46.19 3.23
N LEU A 224 13.72 -46.90 4.34
CA LEU A 224 13.73 -46.31 5.68
C LEU A 224 14.95 -45.42 5.95
N HIS A 225 16.16 -45.90 5.60
CA HIS A 225 17.40 -45.12 5.77
C HIS A 225 17.47 -43.92 4.81
N ASP A 226 16.95 -44.04 3.59
CA ASP A 226 16.89 -42.94 2.62
C ASP A 226 15.96 -41.82 3.13
N ILE A 227 14.80 -42.21 3.69
CA ILE A 227 13.83 -41.29 4.29
C ILE A 227 14.44 -40.60 5.52
N PHE A 228 15.05 -41.36 6.42
CA PHE A 228 15.72 -40.82 7.61
C PHE A 228 16.83 -39.84 7.24
N SER A 229 17.72 -40.23 6.32
CA SER A 229 18.80 -39.35 5.84
C SER A 229 18.26 -38.08 5.21
N SER A 230 17.16 -38.17 4.47
CA SER A 230 16.50 -37.01 3.85
C SER A 230 15.81 -36.10 4.86
N LEU A 231 15.20 -36.65 5.91
CA LEU A 231 14.65 -35.89 7.02
C LEU A 231 15.75 -35.16 7.81
N ASP A 232 16.88 -35.81 8.06
CA ASP A 232 18.04 -35.19 8.69
C ASP A 232 18.62 -34.05 7.84
N ILE A 233 18.75 -34.26 6.52
CA ILE A 233 19.16 -33.21 5.58
C ILE A 233 18.14 -32.07 5.58
N PHE A 234 16.83 -32.37 5.56
CA PHE A 234 15.78 -31.37 5.63
C PHE A 234 15.89 -30.52 6.90
N ILE A 235 16.05 -31.16 8.06
CA ILE A 235 16.17 -30.48 9.35
C ILE A 235 17.40 -29.57 9.38
N LYS A 236 18.54 -30.03 8.84
CA LYS A 236 19.75 -29.20 8.69
C LYS A 236 19.53 -28.03 7.72
N ASN A 237 18.93 -28.29 6.56
CA ASN A 237 18.59 -27.26 5.58
C ASN A 237 17.61 -26.22 6.13
N PHE A 238 16.76 -26.63 7.06
CA PHE A 238 15.80 -25.76 7.69
C PHE A 238 16.45 -24.71 8.58
N GLU A 239 17.56 -25.02 9.25
CA GLU A 239 18.34 -24.02 10.01
C GLU A 239 18.88 -22.91 9.10
N ASN A 240 19.39 -23.30 7.93
CA ASN A 240 19.81 -22.35 6.89
C ASN A 240 18.62 -21.50 6.39
N LEU A 241 17.48 -22.15 6.12
CA LEU A 241 16.26 -21.48 5.69
C LEU A 241 15.74 -20.50 6.76
N GLU A 242 15.82 -20.88 8.04
CA GLU A 242 15.46 -20.02 9.17
C GLU A 242 16.31 -18.76 9.23
N ARG A 243 17.62 -18.90 9.02
CA ARG A 243 18.53 -17.77 8.91
C ARG A 243 18.12 -16.84 7.76
N LEU A 244 17.86 -17.39 6.57
CA LEU A 244 17.41 -16.60 5.40
C LEU A 244 16.08 -15.89 5.64
N ILE A 245 15.10 -16.57 6.26
CA ILE A 245 13.80 -15.98 6.61
C ILE A 245 13.97 -14.84 7.61
N THR A 246 14.85 -14.99 8.58
CA THR A 246 15.14 -13.97 9.60
C THR A 246 15.77 -12.74 8.95
N LEU A 247 16.82 -12.95 8.14
CA LEU A 247 17.47 -11.90 7.36
C LEU A 247 16.48 -11.16 6.44
N TYR A 248 15.62 -11.90 5.74
CA TYR A 248 14.55 -11.34 4.91
C TYR A 248 13.60 -10.46 5.73
N LYS A 249 13.12 -10.95 6.89
CA LYS A 249 12.17 -10.24 7.75
C LYS A 249 12.72 -8.95 8.33
N GLU A 250 13.93 -8.99 8.86
CA GLU A 250 14.58 -7.82 9.45
C GLU A 250 14.81 -6.73 8.40
N THR A 251 15.31 -7.14 7.23
CA THR A 251 15.55 -6.23 6.11
C THR A 251 14.24 -5.67 5.58
N PHE A 252 13.24 -6.52 5.34
CA PHE A 252 11.92 -6.09 4.89
C PHE A 252 11.31 -5.09 5.88
N LYS A 253 11.35 -5.35 7.19
CA LYS A 253 10.84 -4.42 8.22
C LYS A 253 11.52 -3.06 8.10
N MET A 254 12.83 -3.04 7.90
CA MET A 254 13.59 -1.79 7.76
C MET A 254 13.26 -1.07 6.45
N VAL A 255 13.20 -1.79 5.32
CA VAL A 255 12.85 -1.24 4.00
C VAL A 255 11.41 -0.70 4.01
N PHE A 256 10.46 -1.43 4.60
CA PHE A 256 9.08 -0.99 4.77
C PHE A 256 9.01 0.29 5.59
N LYS A 257 9.76 0.38 6.70
CA LYS A 257 9.83 1.59 7.52
C LYS A 257 10.43 2.77 6.76
N ILE A 258 11.60 2.58 6.13
CA ILE A 258 12.27 3.61 5.33
C ILE A 258 11.34 4.14 4.25
N THR A 259 10.75 3.24 3.47
CA THR A 259 9.90 3.63 2.35
C THR A 259 8.65 4.37 2.79
N ASN A 260 8.10 4.09 3.99
CA ASN A 260 6.97 4.84 4.59
C ASN A 260 7.32 6.23 5.11
N GLU A 261 8.59 6.45 5.48
CA GLU A 261 9.07 7.72 5.99
C GLU A 261 9.75 8.58 4.91
N LEU A 262 9.73 8.17 3.64
CA LEU A 262 10.19 9.00 2.52
C LEU A 262 9.30 10.25 2.39
N SER A 263 9.90 11.40 2.15
CA SER A 263 9.25 12.63 1.70
C SER A 263 8.36 12.40 0.48
N TYR A 264 8.80 11.54 -0.45
CA TYR A 264 7.99 11.09 -1.59
C TYR A 264 6.67 10.43 -1.13
N THR A 265 6.67 9.66 -0.04
CA THR A 265 5.41 9.10 0.50
C THR A 265 4.50 10.22 0.94
N HIS A 266 5.01 11.19 1.68
CA HIS A 266 4.19 12.27 2.20
C HIS A 266 3.65 13.20 1.09
N LEU A 267 4.41 13.39 0.01
CA LEU A 267 4.06 14.25 -1.13
C LEU A 267 3.22 13.58 -2.22
N LEU A 268 3.32 12.25 -2.38
CA LEU A 268 2.70 11.53 -3.51
C LEU A 268 1.54 10.64 -3.07
N PHE A 269 1.64 10.00 -1.91
CA PHE A 269 0.65 9.01 -1.50
C PHE A 269 -0.70 9.67 -1.18
N GLY A 270 -1.78 9.19 -1.79
CA GLY A 270 -3.14 9.66 -1.47
C GLY A 270 -4.14 8.54 -1.62
N ARG A 271 -4.89 8.20 -0.57
CA ARG A 271 -5.86 7.08 -0.61
C ARG A 271 -6.89 7.22 -1.73
N PHE A 272 -7.29 8.44 -2.09
CA PHE A 272 -8.25 8.68 -3.19
C PHE A 272 -7.68 8.34 -4.58
N LEU A 273 -6.36 8.24 -4.72
CA LEU A 273 -5.68 7.76 -5.93
C LEU A 273 -5.57 6.22 -5.96
N LEU A 274 -6.11 5.47 -4.98
CA LEU A 274 -6.07 4.00 -4.93
C LEU A 274 -7.22 3.33 -5.71
N THR A 275 -8.05 4.09 -6.42
CA THR A 275 -9.21 3.54 -7.12
C THR A 275 -8.78 2.76 -8.36
N ASP A 276 -9.50 1.66 -8.62
CA ASP A 276 -9.32 0.84 -9.81
C ASP A 276 -9.43 1.70 -11.08
N LYS A 277 -8.62 1.43 -12.12
CA LYS A 277 -8.50 2.30 -13.31
C LYS A 277 -9.87 2.63 -13.91
N ASN A 278 -10.79 1.66 -13.90
CA ASN A 278 -12.12 1.79 -14.48
C ASN A 278 -13.10 2.61 -13.62
N ASN A 279 -12.82 2.77 -12.31
CA ASN A 279 -13.70 3.44 -11.36
C ASN A 279 -13.14 4.76 -10.81
N SER A 280 -11.91 5.14 -11.19
CA SER A 280 -11.32 6.41 -10.81
C SER A 280 -11.99 7.57 -11.56
N LEU A 281 -12.48 8.55 -10.80
CA LEU A 281 -13.03 9.82 -11.34
C LEU A 281 -11.99 10.58 -12.17
N LEU A 282 -10.70 10.45 -11.85
CA LEU A 282 -9.62 11.10 -12.60
C LEU A 282 -9.45 10.50 -14.00
N TYR A 283 -9.53 9.17 -14.14
CA TYR A 283 -9.45 8.54 -15.47
C TYR A 283 -10.70 8.86 -16.31
N LYS A 284 -11.88 8.88 -15.70
CA LYS A 284 -13.12 9.33 -16.37
C LYS A 284 -13.01 10.79 -16.84
N MET A 285 -12.42 11.66 -16.02
CA MET A 285 -12.10 13.04 -16.40
C MET A 285 -11.12 13.12 -17.58
N PHE A 286 -10.01 12.37 -17.58
CA PHE A 286 -9.08 12.37 -18.71
C PHE A 286 -9.73 11.86 -19.99
N LYS A 287 -10.41 10.71 -19.91
CA LYS A 287 -11.11 10.10 -21.04
C LYS A 287 -12.12 11.07 -21.67
N SER A 288 -12.99 11.68 -20.86
CA SER A 288 -13.99 12.65 -21.35
C SER A 288 -13.36 13.87 -22.02
N ILE A 289 -12.21 14.35 -21.54
CA ILE A 289 -11.51 15.48 -22.18
C ILE A 289 -10.89 15.05 -23.51
N TYR A 290 -10.32 13.85 -23.62
CA TYR A 290 -9.87 13.32 -24.91
C TYR A 290 -11.04 13.14 -25.88
N ASP A 291 -12.16 12.56 -25.43
CA ASP A 291 -13.37 12.40 -26.23
C ASP A 291 -13.90 13.76 -26.70
N MET A 292 -13.82 14.80 -25.87
CA MET A 292 -14.17 16.17 -26.25
C MET A 292 -13.20 16.73 -27.30
N ILE A 293 -11.89 16.51 -27.18
CA ILE A 293 -10.90 16.93 -28.18
C ILE A 293 -11.19 16.28 -29.53
N GLU A 294 -11.44 14.96 -29.57
CA GLU A 294 -11.76 14.26 -30.81
C GLU A 294 -13.11 14.73 -31.36
N HIS A 295 -14.12 14.97 -30.50
CA HIS A 295 -15.39 15.54 -30.93
C HIS A 295 -15.25 16.93 -31.56
N VAL A 296 -14.41 17.81 -31.01
CA VAL A 296 -14.15 19.12 -31.66
C VAL A 296 -13.60 18.92 -33.07
N LYS A 297 -12.70 17.95 -33.29
CA LYS A 297 -12.20 17.66 -34.64
C LYS A 297 -13.29 17.16 -35.59
N GLU A 298 -14.22 16.34 -35.11
CA GLU A 298 -15.40 15.92 -35.88
C GLU A 298 -16.27 17.11 -36.27
N VAL A 299 -16.51 18.04 -35.34
CA VAL A 299 -17.34 19.23 -35.58
C VAL A 299 -16.69 20.20 -36.57
N LEU A 300 -15.36 20.23 -36.67
CA LEU A 300 -14.70 20.98 -37.74
C LEU A 300 -15.10 20.48 -39.14
N ILE A 301 -15.59 19.25 -39.26
CA ILE A 301 -16.07 18.64 -40.52
C ILE A 301 -17.60 18.73 -40.63
N SER A 302 -18.33 18.35 -39.56
CA SER A 302 -19.79 18.20 -39.58
C SER A 302 -20.58 19.42 -39.14
N LEU A 303 -19.94 20.39 -38.46
CA LEU A 303 -20.53 21.63 -37.92
C LEU A 303 -21.68 21.44 -36.91
N SER A 304 -21.87 20.24 -36.35
CA SER A 304 -22.92 19.93 -35.37
C SER A 304 -22.34 19.53 -34.00
N PRO A 305 -22.32 20.44 -33.00
CA PRO A 305 -21.81 20.14 -31.67
C PRO A 305 -22.79 19.29 -30.84
N ASP A 306 -22.28 18.22 -30.23
CA ASP A 306 -23.01 17.37 -29.29
C ASP A 306 -22.90 17.95 -27.87
N GLN A 307 -23.99 18.55 -27.40
CA GLN A 307 -24.05 19.16 -26.06
C GLN A 307 -23.98 18.13 -24.93
N THR A 308 -24.28 16.85 -25.19
CA THR A 308 -24.22 15.80 -24.17
C THR A 308 -22.76 15.50 -23.79
N LYS A 309 -21.86 15.40 -24.78
CA LYS A 309 -20.40 15.24 -24.55
C LYS A 309 -19.83 16.38 -23.72
N ILE A 310 -20.22 17.63 -23.99
CA ILE A 310 -19.78 18.82 -23.23
C ILE A 310 -20.26 18.76 -21.79
N SER A 311 -21.53 18.39 -21.58
CA SER A 311 -22.16 18.31 -20.26
C SER A 311 -21.54 17.20 -19.40
N ASN A 312 -21.35 16.00 -19.96
CA ASN A 312 -20.72 14.86 -19.29
C ASN A 312 -19.29 15.18 -18.87
N THR A 313 -18.50 15.81 -19.75
CA THR A 313 -17.11 16.22 -19.45
C THR A 313 -17.07 17.23 -18.30
N LYS A 314 -17.96 18.23 -18.32
CA LYS A 314 -18.08 19.22 -17.24
C LYS A 314 -18.42 18.55 -15.90
N GLU A 315 -19.32 17.57 -15.90
CA GLU A 315 -19.71 16.83 -14.71
C GLU A 315 -18.53 16.06 -14.12
N TYR A 316 -17.78 15.31 -14.93
CA TYR A 316 -16.60 14.58 -14.46
C TYR A 316 -15.51 15.50 -13.87
N ILE A 317 -15.25 16.65 -14.50
CA ILE A 317 -14.30 17.65 -13.98
C ILE A 317 -14.76 18.19 -12.62
N ASN A 318 -16.05 18.55 -12.50
CA ASN A 318 -16.59 19.08 -11.24
C ASN A 318 -16.57 18.02 -10.13
N SER A 319 -16.95 16.78 -10.45
CA SER A 319 -16.88 15.65 -9.52
C SER A 319 -15.46 15.38 -9.03
N ALA A 320 -14.47 15.41 -9.92
CA ALA A 320 -13.06 15.29 -9.55
C ALA A 320 -12.59 16.42 -8.62
N LEU A 321 -13.02 17.67 -8.88
CA LEU A 321 -12.70 18.84 -8.05
C LEU A 321 -13.31 18.74 -6.63
N ILE A 322 -14.57 18.32 -6.53
CA ILE A 322 -15.30 18.18 -5.26
C ILE A 322 -14.62 17.14 -4.35
N GLN A 323 -14.11 16.04 -4.92
CA GLN A 323 -13.46 14.97 -4.16
C GLN A 323 -12.26 15.47 -3.31
N LEU A 324 -11.54 16.49 -3.78
CA LEU A 324 -10.38 17.05 -3.06
C LEU A 324 -10.72 18.11 -2.03
N ASP A 325 -11.89 18.75 -2.09
CA ASP A 325 -12.19 19.90 -1.23
C ASP A 325 -12.37 19.51 0.25
N LYS A 326 -12.61 18.21 0.51
CA LYS A 326 -12.58 17.60 1.85
C LYS A 326 -11.23 17.78 2.58
N SER A 327 -10.14 18.05 1.85
CA SER A 327 -8.81 18.32 2.41
C SER A 327 -8.67 19.67 3.14
N SER A 328 -9.63 20.58 2.94
CA SER A 328 -9.67 21.90 3.58
C SER A 328 -9.68 21.85 5.12
N ARG A 329 -10.19 20.75 5.70
CA ARG A 329 -10.19 20.48 7.15
C ARG A 329 -8.78 20.50 7.76
N LYS A 330 -7.75 20.15 6.98
CA LYS A 330 -6.35 20.13 7.47
C LYS A 330 -5.76 21.51 7.75
N THR A 331 -6.32 22.57 7.18
CA THR A 331 -5.90 23.96 7.45
C THR A 331 -6.09 24.34 8.92
N ASN A 332 -7.10 23.76 9.59
CA ASN A 332 -7.37 24.00 11.00
C ASN A 332 -6.24 23.46 11.88
N PHE A 333 -5.73 22.25 11.60
CA PHE A 333 -4.61 21.65 12.33
C PHE A 333 -3.34 22.49 12.22
N ILE A 334 -3.00 22.98 11.02
CA ILE A 334 -1.85 23.87 10.84
C ILE A 334 -1.98 25.13 11.69
N THR A 335 -3.16 25.76 11.68
CA THR A 335 -3.42 26.96 12.48
C THR A 335 -3.25 26.68 13.98
N LEU A 336 -3.72 25.51 14.44
CA LEU A 336 -3.58 25.05 15.82
C LEU A 336 -2.11 24.86 16.20
N TYR A 337 -1.33 24.15 15.38
CA TYR A 337 0.09 23.90 15.68
C TYR A 337 0.92 25.19 15.65
N LEU A 338 0.67 26.09 14.69
CA LEU A 338 1.32 27.40 14.66
C LEU A 338 1.05 28.21 15.93
N LYS A 339 -0.20 28.19 16.43
CA LYS A 339 -0.56 28.81 17.70
C LYS A 339 0.20 28.17 18.87
N LYS A 340 0.27 26.84 18.95
CA LYS A 340 1.01 26.11 20.00
C LYS A 340 2.50 26.43 20.01
N MET A 341 3.10 26.64 18.84
CA MET A 341 4.53 26.97 18.69
C MET A 341 4.81 28.48 18.79
N ASN A 342 3.77 29.32 18.96
CA ASN A 342 3.87 30.78 18.89
C ASN A 342 4.51 31.30 17.59
N ILE A 343 4.18 30.67 16.45
CA ILE A 343 4.66 31.04 15.12
C ILE A 343 3.53 31.74 14.36
N SER A 344 3.85 32.89 13.76
CA SER A 344 2.90 33.61 12.91
C SER A 344 2.63 32.83 11.62
N HIS A 345 1.39 32.87 11.14
CA HIS A 345 0.99 32.29 9.85
C HIS A 345 1.70 32.97 8.66
N ASN A 346 2.16 34.21 8.83
CA ASN A 346 2.91 34.96 7.83
C ASN A 346 4.43 34.77 7.94
N ASP A 347 4.91 34.03 8.95
CA ASP A 347 6.33 33.72 9.10
C ASP A 347 6.71 32.48 8.27
N HIS A 348 6.61 32.64 6.93
CA HIS A 348 6.90 31.58 5.96
C HIS A 348 8.31 31.01 6.13
N LYS A 349 9.28 31.85 6.55
CA LYS A 349 10.66 31.45 6.81
C LYS A 349 10.73 30.42 7.94
N LYS A 350 10.10 30.70 9.10
CA LYS A 350 10.04 29.73 10.22
C LYS A 350 9.30 28.45 9.88
N ILE A 351 8.22 28.56 9.12
CA ILE A 351 7.48 27.40 8.63
C ILE A 351 8.38 26.51 7.77
N LEU A 352 9.10 27.09 6.80
CA LEU A 352 10.00 26.34 5.93
C LEU A 352 11.19 25.77 6.67
N GLN A 353 11.76 26.49 7.66
CA GLN A 353 12.82 25.97 8.54
C GLN A 353 12.38 24.67 9.23
N ILE A 354 11.17 24.63 9.81
CA ILE A 354 10.63 23.42 10.46
C ILE A 354 10.46 22.29 9.43
N VAL A 355 9.87 22.59 8.27
CA VAL A 355 9.60 21.58 7.24
C VAL A 355 10.89 20.95 6.72
N PHE A 356 11.89 21.78 6.37
CA PHE A 356 13.16 21.27 5.85
C PHE A 356 13.99 20.55 6.90
N TYR A 357 13.95 20.98 8.16
CA TYR A 357 14.57 20.25 9.25
C TYR A 357 14.08 18.80 9.31
N PHE A 358 12.76 18.56 9.32
CA PHE A 358 12.24 17.19 9.38
C PHE A 358 12.48 16.38 8.11
N LEU A 359 12.46 17.00 6.92
CA LEU A 359 12.83 16.32 5.67
C LEU A 359 14.27 15.80 5.74
N GLN A 360 15.21 16.64 6.19
CA GLN A 360 16.62 16.28 6.33
C GLN A 360 16.85 15.27 7.47
N GLU A 361 16.18 15.45 8.61
CA GLU A 361 16.26 14.54 9.76
C GLU A 361 15.79 13.14 9.37
N LEU A 362 14.61 13.02 8.73
CA LEU A 362 14.07 11.72 8.29
C LEU A 362 14.97 11.03 7.26
N ASN A 363 15.47 11.76 6.25
CA ASN A 363 16.42 11.18 5.29
C ASN A 363 17.70 10.69 5.99
N THR A 364 18.23 11.47 6.94
CA THR A 364 19.42 11.09 7.72
C THR A 364 19.17 9.85 8.57
N ILE A 365 18.03 9.79 9.27
CA ILE A 365 17.62 8.63 10.06
C ILE A 365 17.49 7.39 9.16
N ASN A 366 16.86 7.52 8.00
CA ASN A 366 16.69 6.41 7.07
C ASN A 366 18.02 5.91 6.49
N ARG A 367 18.96 6.81 6.19
CA ARG A 367 20.32 6.41 5.77
C ARG A 367 21.08 5.69 6.89
N LYS A 368 20.94 6.12 8.15
CA LYS A 368 21.52 5.41 9.30
C LYS A 368 20.91 4.02 9.45
N ARG A 369 19.58 3.89 9.33
CA ARG A 369 18.88 2.60 9.34
C ARG A 369 19.36 1.66 8.24
N LEU A 370 19.54 2.16 7.03
CA LEU A 370 20.05 1.37 5.90
C LEU A 370 21.48 0.86 6.16
N ARG A 371 22.34 1.65 6.82
CA ARG A 371 23.70 1.21 7.19
C ARG A 371 23.71 0.01 8.15
N ILE A 372 22.72 -0.09 9.05
CA ILE A 372 22.60 -1.21 9.99
C ILE A 372 22.39 -2.52 9.24
N ILE A 373 21.55 -2.52 8.21
CA ILE A 373 21.22 -3.72 7.42
C ILE A 373 22.18 -3.98 6.25
N LYS A 374 23.17 -3.11 6.01
CA LYS A 374 24.11 -3.19 4.87
C LYS A 374 24.93 -4.48 4.82
N ARG A 375 25.08 -5.18 5.96
CA ARG A 375 25.81 -6.45 6.04
C ARG A 375 25.01 -7.64 5.50
N ASN A 376 23.73 -7.47 5.18
CA ASN A 376 22.90 -8.55 4.68
C ASN A 376 23.12 -8.79 3.17
N VAL A 377 24.10 -9.64 2.85
CA VAL A 377 24.47 -10.01 1.47
C VAL A 377 23.28 -10.60 0.69
N PHE A 378 22.40 -11.37 1.34
CA PHE A 378 21.22 -11.96 0.69
C PHE A 378 20.26 -10.90 0.12
N MET A 379 20.24 -9.71 0.74
CA MET A 379 19.34 -8.60 0.40
C MET A 379 20.07 -7.40 -0.24
N GLN A 380 21.32 -7.59 -0.69
CA GLN A 380 22.19 -6.52 -1.16
C GLN A 380 21.56 -5.67 -2.27
N ASP A 381 20.97 -6.31 -3.29
CA ASP A 381 20.32 -5.64 -4.43
C ASP A 381 19.18 -4.69 -4.00
N ILE A 382 18.45 -5.08 -2.96
CA ILE A 382 17.34 -4.30 -2.38
C ILE A 382 17.91 -3.12 -1.59
N ILE A 383 18.96 -3.36 -0.81
CA ILE A 383 19.65 -2.33 -0.02
C ILE A 383 20.24 -1.26 -0.94
N GLU A 384 20.85 -1.66 -2.05
CA GLU A 384 21.37 -0.75 -3.07
C GLU A 384 20.25 0.07 -3.73
N SER A 385 19.16 -0.57 -4.12
CA SER A 385 17.98 0.12 -4.66
C SER A 385 17.43 1.17 -3.69
N VAL A 386 17.32 0.85 -2.39
CA VAL A 386 16.90 1.81 -1.36
C VAL A 386 17.93 2.93 -1.17
N SER A 387 19.23 2.62 -1.23
CA SER A 387 20.31 3.61 -1.15
C SER A 387 20.19 4.65 -2.27
N HIS A 388 19.94 4.20 -3.50
CA HIS A 388 19.73 5.08 -4.65
C HIS A 388 18.51 6.00 -4.46
N ILE A 389 17.40 5.49 -3.93
CA ILE A 389 16.22 6.31 -3.62
C ILE A 389 16.53 7.35 -2.55
N LEU A 390 17.23 6.99 -1.48
CA LEU A 390 17.61 7.94 -0.42
C LEU A 390 18.58 9.02 -0.91
N LEU A 391 19.43 8.71 -1.88
CA LEU A 391 20.29 9.69 -2.55
C LEU A 391 19.46 10.65 -3.42
N LYS A 392 18.53 10.12 -4.21
CA LYS A 392 17.59 10.94 -5.02
C LYS A 392 16.75 11.84 -4.13
N GLU A 393 16.26 11.33 -3.01
CA GLU A 393 15.54 12.11 -2.01
C GLU A 393 16.40 13.24 -1.43
N LYS A 394 17.66 12.95 -1.06
CA LYS A 394 18.58 13.99 -0.56
C LYS A 394 18.76 15.10 -1.60
N ASN A 395 18.95 14.74 -2.86
CA ASN A 395 19.12 15.71 -3.95
C ASN A 395 17.85 16.54 -4.13
N TYR A 396 16.67 15.90 -4.10
CA TYR A 396 15.39 16.58 -4.17
C TYR A 396 15.19 17.58 -3.02
N ILE A 397 15.49 17.19 -1.77
CA ILE A 397 15.42 18.09 -0.61
C ILE A 397 16.35 19.29 -0.80
N SER A 398 17.58 19.06 -1.28
CA SER A 398 18.53 20.14 -1.54
C SER A 398 18.05 21.09 -2.64
N GLU A 399 17.38 20.57 -3.68
CA GLU A 399 16.86 21.40 -4.76
C GLU A 399 15.62 22.18 -4.31
N SER A 400 14.71 21.56 -3.55
CA SER A 400 13.58 22.24 -2.93
C SER A 400 14.04 23.38 -2.00
N LEU A 401 15.14 23.19 -1.25
CA LEU A 401 15.74 24.27 -0.46
C LEU A 401 16.16 25.47 -1.31
N LYS A 402 16.84 25.23 -2.46
CA LYS A 402 17.22 26.29 -3.40
C LYS A 402 15.99 26.98 -3.98
N ARG A 403 14.97 26.23 -4.38
CA ARG A 403 13.70 26.78 -4.89
C ARG A 403 12.99 27.63 -3.83
N ALA A 404 12.97 27.19 -2.57
CA ALA A 404 12.41 27.96 -1.46
C ALA A 404 13.19 29.27 -1.23
N SER A 405 14.52 29.20 -1.25
CA SER A 405 15.41 30.35 -1.11
C SER A 405 15.13 31.42 -2.16
N ILE A 406 15.03 31.03 -3.42
CA ILE A 406 14.71 31.93 -4.54
C ILE A 406 13.31 32.51 -4.39
N TYR A 407 12.30 31.66 -4.15
CA TYR A 407 10.91 32.09 -4.21
C TYR A 407 10.49 32.95 -3.00
N PHE A 408 11.02 32.65 -1.81
CA PHE A 408 10.70 33.38 -0.58
C PHE A 408 11.77 34.39 -0.17
N ASN A 409 12.77 34.62 -1.02
CA ASN A 409 13.89 35.54 -0.79
C ASN A 409 14.54 35.34 0.60
N CYS A 410 14.88 34.08 0.91
CA CYS A 410 15.58 33.70 2.13
C CYS A 410 16.89 33.00 1.77
N ASN A 411 17.94 33.14 2.58
CA ASN A 411 19.19 32.43 2.31
C ASN A 411 19.03 30.94 2.71
N VAL A 412 19.62 30.02 1.94
CA VAL A 412 19.62 28.58 2.25
C VAL A 412 20.18 28.31 3.65
N GLU A 413 21.21 29.04 4.07
CA GLU A 413 21.76 28.92 5.42
C GLU A 413 20.78 29.35 6.50
N GLU A 414 19.91 30.30 6.20
CA GLU A 414 18.85 30.70 7.12
C GLU A 414 17.79 29.62 7.24
N LEU A 415 17.62 28.74 6.25
CA LEU A 415 16.70 27.60 6.36
C LEU A 415 17.25 26.47 7.23
N ASN A 416 18.51 26.55 7.65
CA ASN A 416 19.10 25.60 8.61
C ASN A 416 18.68 25.95 10.04
N ILE A 417 17.90 25.06 10.68
CA ILE A 417 17.34 25.32 12.01
C ILE A 417 18.40 25.42 13.11
N ASP A 418 19.55 24.76 12.94
CA ASP A 418 20.63 24.72 13.93
C ASP A 418 21.26 26.10 14.17
N LYS A 419 21.10 27.02 13.20
CA LYS A 419 21.60 28.39 13.26
C LYS A 419 20.52 29.40 13.69
N THR A 420 19.36 28.95 14.17
CA THR A 420 18.18 29.82 14.35
C THR A 420 17.56 29.72 15.75
N SER A 421 16.74 30.72 16.11
CA SER A 421 15.98 30.74 17.37
C SER A 421 14.98 29.59 17.53
N LEU A 422 14.70 28.82 16.47
CA LEU A 422 13.87 27.61 16.51
C LEU A 422 14.60 26.39 17.09
N ALA A 423 15.92 26.42 17.24
CA ALA A 423 16.67 25.33 17.85
C ALA A 423 16.19 25.03 19.29
N SER A 424 15.76 26.05 20.04
CA SER A 424 15.18 25.88 21.38
C SER A 424 13.83 25.17 21.37
N LEU A 425 12.99 25.42 20.35
CA LEU A 425 11.71 24.74 20.16
C LEU A 425 11.89 23.23 19.98
N LEU A 426 12.94 22.83 19.25
CA LEU A 426 13.24 21.43 18.97
C LEU A 426 13.97 20.69 20.11
N LYS A 427 14.62 21.41 21.03
CA LYS A 427 15.20 20.83 22.25
C LYS A 427 14.14 20.32 23.21
N ASN A 428 12.98 20.97 23.27
CA ASN A 428 11.85 20.52 24.06
C ASN A 428 11.15 19.33 23.37
N LYS A 429 10.99 18.20 24.07
CA LYS A 429 10.27 17.00 23.56
C LYS A 429 8.87 17.35 23.04
N TYR A 430 8.10 18.16 23.77
CA TYR A 430 6.76 18.58 23.35
C TYR A 430 6.81 19.48 22.12
N GLY A 431 7.75 20.43 22.09
CA GLY A 431 7.96 21.33 20.95
C GLY A 431 8.36 20.57 19.68
N LYS A 432 9.23 19.56 19.79
CA LYS A 432 9.60 18.67 18.69
C LYS A 432 8.41 17.86 18.16
N ILE A 433 7.59 17.28 19.03
CA ILE A 433 6.37 16.56 18.62
C ILE A 433 5.41 17.49 17.89
N CYS A 434 5.11 18.67 18.46
CA CYS A 434 4.25 19.66 17.81
C CYS A 434 4.78 20.10 16.44
N SER A 435 6.10 20.30 16.33
CA SER A 435 6.75 20.68 15.08
C SER A 435 6.71 19.56 14.03
N TYR A 436 6.83 18.30 14.47
CA TYR A 436 6.71 17.14 13.59
C TYR A 436 5.29 16.97 13.05
N ASP A 437 4.28 17.10 13.92
CA ASP A 437 2.87 17.02 13.51
C ASP A 437 2.48 18.17 12.58
N PHE A 438 3.05 19.36 12.83
CA PHE A 438 2.95 20.50 11.93
C PHE A 438 3.54 20.18 10.55
N TYR A 439 4.79 19.69 10.50
CA TYR A 439 5.46 19.29 9.27
C TYR A 439 4.59 18.30 8.48
N TYR A 440 4.10 17.25 9.14
CA TYR A 440 3.27 16.23 8.52
C TYR A 440 1.95 16.82 7.97
N SER A 441 1.31 17.71 8.74
CA SER A 441 0.08 18.40 8.32
C SER A 441 0.32 19.33 7.13
N PHE A 442 1.45 20.04 7.13
CA PHE A 442 1.86 20.94 6.06
C PHE A 442 2.13 20.21 4.75
N ILE A 443 2.98 19.17 4.77
CA ILE A 443 3.28 18.37 3.57
C ILE A 443 2.01 17.70 3.02
N ASN A 444 1.11 17.25 3.88
CA ASN A 444 -0.18 16.74 3.47
C ASN A 444 -1.03 17.79 2.72
N LEU A 445 -1.02 19.06 3.17
CA LEU A 445 -1.70 20.14 2.45
C LEU A 445 -1.01 20.47 1.14
N VAL A 446 0.33 20.50 1.11
CA VAL A 446 1.11 20.68 -0.12
C VAL A 446 0.72 19.62 -1.16
N ARG A 447 0.62 18.33 -0.77
CA ARG A 447 0.14 17.26 -1.65
C ARG A 447 -1.26 17.55 -2.20
N CYS A 448 -2.20 17.92 -1.35
CA CYS A 448 -3.56 18.24 -1.78
C CYS A 448 -3.59 19.47 -2.72
N SER A 449 -2.76 20.47 -2.46
CA SER A 449 -2.57 21.64 -3.32
C SER A 449 -1.98 21.25 -4.69
N CYS A 450 -0.99 20.35 -4.75
CA CYS A 450 -0.46 19.83 -6.02
C CYS A 450 -1.56 19.24 -6.89
N ILE A 451 -2.39 18.36 -6.33
CA ILE A 451 -3.41 17.64 -7.10
C ILE A 451 -4.56 18.58 -7.50
N ASN A 452 -4.95 19.49 -6.61
CA ASN A 452 -5.92 20.54 -6.94
C ASN A 452 -5.41 21.44 -8.07
N ASN A 453 -4.11 21.74 -8.11
CA ASN A 453 -3.51 22.50 -9.20
C ASN A 453 -3.61 21.76 -10.55
N LEU A 454 -3.34 20.46 -10.56
CA LEU A 454 -3.52 19.62 -11.77
C LEU A 454 -4.99 19.64 -12.23
N GLN A 455 -5.94 19.49 -11.32
CA GLN A 455 -7.37 19.55 -11.67
C GLN A 455 -7.81 20.93 -12.18
N LYS A 456 -7.28 22.02 -11.59
CA LYS A 456 -7.52 23.38 -12.10
C LYS A 456 -6.96 23.59 -13.51
N LYS A 457 -5.78 23.05 -13.80
CA LYS A 457 -5.23 23.04 -15.17
C LYS A 457 -6.15 22.28 -16.12
N MET A 458 -6.65 21.11 -15.73
CA MET A 458 -7.63 20.36 -16.53
C MET A 458 -8.92 21.15 -16.78
N LYS A 459 -9.44 21.86 -15.77
CA LYS A 459 -10.60 22.76 -15.94
C LYS A 459 -10.30 23.91 -16.90
N SER A 460 -9.09 24.47 -16.86
CA SER A 460 -8.64 25.51 -17.79
C SER A 460 -8.62 24.96 -19.22
N ILE A 461 -8.01 23.79 -19.43
CA ILE A 461 -7.95 23.13 -20.74
C ILE A 461 -9.37 22.87 -21.27
N PHE A 462 -10.28 22.36 -20.44
CA PHE A 462 -11.68 22.19 -20.82
C PHE A 462 -12.34 23.51 -21.23
N THR A 463 -12.08 24.59 -20.49
CA THR A 463 -12.63 25.92 -20.80
C THR A 463 -12.09 26.42 -22.15
N ASP A 464 -10.80 26.19 -22.43
CA ASP A 464 -10.18 26.52 -23.70
C ASP A 464 -10.79 25.72 -24.86
N ILE A 465 -10.95 24.41 -24.71
CA ILE A 465 -11.61 23.55 -25.72
C ILE A 465 -13.04 24.04 -25.99
N LYS A 466 -13.79 24.37 -24.93
CA LYS A 466 -15.15 24.91 -25.05
C LYS A 466 -15.15 26.26 -25.79
N ASN A 467 -14.18 27.13 -25.54
CA ASN A 467 -14.07 28.42 -26.21
C ASN A 467 -13.73 28.28 -27.70
N LEU A 468 -12.95 27.27 -28.08
CA LEU A 468 -12.72 26.93 -29.50
C LEU A 468 -14.04 26.58 -30.20
N MET A 469 -15.01 26.02 -29.47
CA MET A 469 -16.36 25.68 -29.93
C MET A 469 -17.40 26.78 -29.73
N SER A 470 -16.98 28.03 -29.59
CA SER A 470 -17.93 29.14 -29.47
C SER A 470 -18.85 29.25 -30.69
N SER A 471 -20.08 29.74 -30.49
CA SER A 471 -21.05 29.95 -31.57
C SER A 471 -20.50 30.83 -32.69
N ASN A 472 -19.65 31.80 -32.35
CA ASN A 472 -18.97 32.66 -33.32
C ASN A 472 -17.97 31.89 -34.19
N ASN A 473 -17.18 30.98 -33.59
CA ASN A 473 -16.24 30.15 -34.34
C ASN A 473 -16.99 29.17 -35.26
N ILE A 474 -18.06 28.53 -34.78
CA ILE A 474 -18.88 27.62 -35.59
C ILE A 474 -19.51 28.37 -36.78
N LYS A 475 -20.06 29.57 -36.55
CA LYS A 475 -20.59 30.44 -37.61
C LYS A 475 -19.52 30.89 -38.61
N CYS A 476 -18.26 31.03 -38.18
CA CYS A 476 -17.17 31.37 -39.08
C CYS A 476 -16.75 30.17 -39.93
N LEU A 477 -16.66 28.99 -39.31
CA LEU A 477 -16.33 27.74 -39.99
C LEU A 477 -17.36 27.33 -41.04
N SER A 478 -18.65 27.60 -40.80
CA SER A 478 -19.72 27.28 -41.77
C SER A 478 -19.66 28.08 -43.07
N LYS A 479 -18.96 29.22 -43.11
CA LYS A 479 -18.87 30.09 -44.29
C LYS A 479 -17.92 29.57 -45.38
N LYS A 480 -17.09 28.54 -45.11
CA LYS A 480 -16.16 27.92 -46.07
C LYS A 480 -15.27 28.92 -46.84
N THR A 481 -14.80 29.97 -46.17
CA THR A 481 -13.92 31.01 -46.73
C THR A 481 -12.43 30.72 -46.49
N ILE A 482 -11.52 31.45 -47.14
CA ILE A 482 -10.07 31.39 -46.80
C ILE A 482 -9.84 31.67 -45.30
N SER A 483 -10.62 32.57 -44.71
CA SER A 483 -10.58 32.84 -43.27
C SER A 483 -11.07 31.65 -42.42
N SER A 484 -12.03 30.85 -42.89
CA SER A 484 -12.45 29.63 -42.19
C SER A 484 -11.37 28.55 -42.20
N ASN A 485 -10.63 28.40 -43.31
CA ASN A 485 -9.51 27.46 -43.40
C ASN A 485 -8.36 27.84 -42.46
N LYS A 486 -8.05 29.14 -42.36
CA LYS A 486 -7.06 29.65 -41.39
C LYS A 486 -7.50 29.38 -39.95
N LEU A 487 -8.78 29.63 -39.63
CA LEU A 487 -9.34 29.35 -38.31
C LEU A 487 -9.33 27.84 -37.98
N GLN A 488 -9.67 26.98 -38.93
CA GLN A 488 -9.64 25.53 -38.76
C GLN A 488 -8.22 25.05 -38.43
N ASN A 489 -7.21 25.50 -39.19
CA ASN A 489 -5.81 25.16 -38.92
C ASN A 489 -5.35 25.66 -37.54
N TYR A 490 -5.76 26.86 -37.15
CA TYR A 490 -5.50 27.39 -35.80
C TYR A 490 -6.12 26.51 -34.72
N ILE A 491 -7.39 26.11 -34.86
CA ILE A 491 -8.08 25.24 -33.89
C ILE A 491 -7.37 23.89 -33.80
N LEU A 492 -7.01 23.26 -34.93
CA LEU A 492 -6.30 21.98 -34.94
C LEU A 492 -4.95 22.05 -34.23
N LEU A 493 -4.17 23.12 -34.47
CA LEU A 493 -2.89 23.34 -33.79
C LEU A 493 -3.08 23.54 -32.28
N LYS A 494 -4.10 24.30 -31.88
CA LYS A 494 -4.41 24.53 -30.46
C LYS A 494 -4.89 23.25 -29.78
N LEU A 495 -5.74 22.44 -30.42
CA LEU A 495 -6.17 21.14 -29.89
C LEU A 495 -5.00 20.18 -29.71
N LYS A 496 -4.05 20.15 -30.64
CA LYS A 496 -2.82 19.35 -30.49
C LYS A 496 -2.04 19.77 -29.24
N THR A 497 -1.84 21.07 -29.06
CA THR A 497 -1.15 21.62 -27.89
C THR A 497 -1.87 21.26 -26.58
N LEU A 498 -3.20 21.42 -26.54
CA LEU A 498 -4.01 21.06 -25.37
C LEU A 498 -3.99 19.55 -25.10
N LYS A 499 -4.01 18.71 -26.14
CA LYS A 499 -3.87 17.24 -26.01
C LYS A 499 -2.53 16.89 -25.36
N ASP A 500 -1.43 17.50 -25.80
CA ASP A 500 -0.10 17.29 -25.22
C ASP A 500 -0.03 17.74 -23.75
N GLU A 501 -0.74 18.82 -23.39
CA GLU A 501 -0.85 19.25 -21.99
C GLU A 501 -1.66 18.27 -21.13
N VAL A 502 -2.78 17.76 -21.64
CA VAL A 502 -3.57 16.72 -20.97
C VAL A 502 -2.73 15.48 -20.72
N SER A 503 -1.98 15.01 -21.73
CA SER A 503 -1.12 13.82 -21.60
C SER A 503 -0.02 14.02 -20.55
N LYS A 504 0.56 15.22 -20.41
CA LYS A 504 1.52 15.51 -19.33
C LYS A 504 0.87 15.41 -17.95
N ILE A 505 -0.34 15.97 -17.79
CA ILE A 505 -1.07 15.91 -16.50
C ILE A 505 -1.49 14.47 -16.18
N GLU A 506 -1.92 13.71 -17.19
CA GLU A 506 -2.25 12.30 -17.04
C GLU A 506 -1.04 11.48 -16.59
N LEU A 507 0.13 11.68 -17.21
CA LEU A 507 1.39 11.05 -16.79
C LEU A 507 1.73 11.36 -15.33
N ASP A 508 1.62 12.62 -14.89
CA ASP A 508 1.83 13.02 -13.49
C ASP A 508 0.93 12.21 -12.54
N ILE A 509 -0.34 12.01 -12.90
CA ILE A 509 -1.29 11.22 -12.11
C ILE A 509 -0.95 9.72 -12.16
N ILE A 510 -0.61 9.17 -13.32
CA ILE A 510 -0.21 7.77 -13.48
C ILE A 510 0.96 7.45 -12.57
N TYR A 511 2.01 8.27 -12.56
CA TYR A 511 3.17 8.06 -11.69
C TYR A 511 2.83 8.09 -10.19
N ARG A 512 1.89 8.94 -9.78
CA ARG A 512 1.37 8.95 -8.40
C ARG A 512 0.56 7.69 -8.09
N CYS A 513 -0.22 7.18 -9.04
CA CYS A 513 -0.93 5.91 -8.93
C CYS A 513 0.03 4.72 -8.82
N LEU A 514 1.12 4.71 -9.59
CA LEU A 514 2.17 3.69 -9.48
C LEU A 514 2.85 3.70 -8.11
N TYR A 515 3.12 4.89 -7.57
CA TYR A 515 3.64 5.03 -6.20
C TYR A 515 2.67 4.43 -5.16
N ASN A 516 1.38 4.68 -5.34
CA ASN A 516 0.33 4.09 -4.50
C ASN A 516 0.25 2.56 -4.62
N ALA A 517 0.37 2.03 -5.84
CA ALA A 517 0.43 0.59 -6.08
C ALA A 517 1.61 -0.03 -5.33
N PHE A 518 2.80 0.59 -5.38
CA PHE A 518 3.95 0.18 -4.58
C PHE A 518 3.63 0.06 -3.08
N LYS A 519 2.87 0.99 -2.50
CA LYS A 519 2.47 0.90 -1.08
C LYS A 519 1.54 -0.28 -0.79
N ARG A 520 0.62 -0.55 -1.70
CA ARG A 520 -0.27 -1.72 -1.61
C ARG A 520 0.55 -3.00 -1.68
N ASP A 521 1.48 -3.08 -2.62
CA ASP A 521 2.35 -4.25 -2.80
C ASP A 521 3.22 -4.48 -1.57
N MET A 522 3.83 -3.44 -1.00
CA MET A 522 4.58 -3.54 0.25
C MET A 522 3.72 -4.05 1.41
N THR A 523 2.45 -3.63 1.48
CA THR A 523 1.50 -4.11 2.51
C THR A 523 1.15 -5.59 2.28
N TYR A 524 0.92 -5.98 1.02
CA TYR A 524 0.67 -7.36 0.62
C TYR A 524 1.84 -8.28 0.98
N ILE A 525 3.07 -7.89 0.64
CA ILE A 525 4.30 -8.63 0.98
C ILE A 525 4.43 -8.80 2.51
N ASN A 526 4.09 -7.76 3.29
CA ASN A 526 4.12 -7.84 4.75
C ASN A 526 3.16 -8.91 5.31
N ASN A 527 2.00 -9.09 4.69
CA ASN A 527 1.01 -10.10 5.12
C ASN A 527 1.52 -11.52 4.84
N PHE A 528 2.05 -11.77 3.64
CA PHE A 528 2.63 -13.08 3.26
C PHE A 528 3.83 -13.48 4.11
N LYS A 529 4.67 -12.51 4.49
CA LYS A 529 5.80 -12.74 5.41
C LYS A 529 5.35 -13.37 6.74
N ASN A 530 4.17 -13.00 7.24
CA ASN A 530 3.61 -13.58 8.47
C ASN A 530 3.09 -15.01 8.21
N HIS A 531 2.48 -15.26 7.05
CA HIS A 531 2.02 -16.59 6.64
C HIS A 531 3.17 -17.59 6.51
N LEU A 532 4.29 -17.16 5.90
CA LEU A 532 5.52 -17.95 5.80
C LEU A 532 6.03 -18.39 7.18
N LYS A 533 5.99 -17.51 8.20
CA LYS A 533 6.40 -17.87 9.57
C LYS A 533 5.56 -19.02 10.13
N HIS A 534 4.25 -18.90 10.00
CA HIS A 534 3.30 -19.82 10.61
C HIS A 534 3.36 -21.21 9.94
N LYS A 535 3.26 -21.26 8.61
CA LYS A 535 3.34 -22.53 7.86
C LYS A 535 4.67 -23.25 8.08
N LYS A 536 5.78 -22.50 8.04
CA LYS A 536 7.13 -23.00 8.34
C LYS A 536 7.17 -23.68 9.72
N GLN A 537 6.72 -22.99 10.77
CA GLN A 537 6.83 -23.50 12.14
C GLN A 537 6.05 -24.81 12.33
N ILE A 538 4.84 -24.90 11.77
CA ILE A 538 4.04 -26.13 11.84
C ILE A 538 4.74 -27.27 11.10
N SER A 539 5.21 -27.02 9.87
CA SER A 539 5.86 -28.05 9.06
C SER A 539 7.09 -28.65 9.73
N PHE A 540 7.90 -27.81 10.37
CA PHE A 540 9.14 -28.26 11.02
C PHE A 540 8.92 -28.96 12.34
N GLN A 541 7.99 -28.48 13.17
CA GLN A 541 7.65 -29.18 14.40
C GLN A 541 7.12 -30.59 14.10
N HIS A 542 6.32 -30.74 13.04
CA HIS A 542 5.86 -32.05 12.58
C HIS A 542 7.02 -32.93 12.12
N LEU A 543 7.81 -32.46 11.15
CA LEU A 543 8.89 -33.26 10.57
C LEU A 543 10.00 -33.60 11.56
N ARG A 544 10.27 -32.73 12.55
CA ARG A 544 11.21 -33.00 13.63
C ARG A 544 10.74 -34.15 14.52
N ARG A 545 9.46 -34.19 14.88
CA ARG A 545 8.89 -35.29 15.67
C ARG A 545 8.95 -36.60 14.92
N VAL A 546 8.58 -36.57 13.64
CA VAL A 546 8.72 -37.71 12.74
C VAL A 546 10.17 -38.21 12.77
N ASN A 547 11.15 -37.32 12.61
CA ASN A 547 12.56 -37.68 12.66
C ASN A 547 13.03 -38.25 14.01
N GLU A 548 12.56 -37.69 15.13
CA GLU A 548 12.86 -38.18 16.49
C GLU A 548 12.32 -39.60 16.69
N SER A 549 11.08 -39.87 16.24
CA SER A 549 10.49 -41.21 16.26
C SER A 549 11.23 -42.19 15.35
N PHE A 550 11.67 -41.76 14.16
CA PHE A 550 12.51 -42.59 13.27
C PHE A 550 13.86 -42.93 13.91
N LYS A 551 14.51 -41.94 14.51
CA LYS A 551 15.79 -42.15 15.19
C LYS A 551 15.66 -43.16 16.31
N HIS A 552 14.60 -43.06 17.12
CA HIS A 552 14.31 -44.02 18.18
C HIS A 552 14.11 -45.44 17.62
N TYR A 553 13.26 -45.59 16.60
CA TYR A 553 13.04 -46.87 15.93
C TYR A 553 14.34 -47.49 15.38
N LEU A 554 15.17 -46.70 14.69
CA LEU A 554 16.42 -47.18 14.11
C LEU A 554 17.41 -47.65 15.19
N LEU A 555 17.52 -46.91 16.29
CA LEU A 555 18.38 -47.29 17.43
C LEU A 555 17.98 -48.63 18.05
N LEU A 556 16.67 -48.84 18.29
CA LEU A 556 16.18 -50.10 18.85
C LEU A 556 16.38 -51.28 17.88
N LYS A 557 16.18 -51.02 16.58
CA LYS A 557 16.41 -52.02 15.52
C LYS A 557 17.88 -52.45 15.45
N GLU A 558 18.80 -51.49 15.50
CA GLU A 558 20.24 -51.75 15.51
C GLU A 558 20.70 -52.46 16.80
N GLY A 559 20.03 -52.20 17.93
CA GLY A 559 20.23 -52.88 19.20
C GLY A 559 19.67 -54.31 19.27
N GLY A 560 18.94 -54.75 18.24
CA GLY A 560 18.37 -56.10 18.18
C GLY A 560 17.08 -56.29 18.98
N GLU A 561 16.41 -55.20 19.38
CA GLU A 561 15.13 -55.28 20.09
C GLU A 561 13.96 -55.72 19.17
N ASP A 562 12.94 -56.37 19.73
CA ASP A 562 11.75 -56.77 18.99
C ASP A 562 10.83 -55.56 18.74
N ILE A 563 11.10 -54.86 17.65
CA ILE A 563 10.42 -53.63 17.22
C ILE A 563 9.15 -53.86 16.36
N LYS A 564 8.60 -55.09 16.31
CA LYS A 564 7.46 -55.42 15.43
C LYS A 564 6.24 -54.52 15.65
N GLU A 565 5.94 -54.17 16.90
CA GLU A 565 4.80 -53.30 17.24
C GLU A 565 5.02 -51.85 16.76
N MET A 566 6.27 -51.44 16.53
CA MET A 566 6.60 -50.08 16.07
C MET A 566 6.52 -49.93 14.55
N GLU A 567 6.59 -51.01 13.78
CA GLU A 567 6.56 -50.95 12.31
C GLU A 567 5.21 -50.43 11.79
N GLU A 568 4.11 -50.88 12.40
CA GLU A 568 2.75 -50.40 12.08
C GLU A 568 2.58 -48.91 12.47
N SER A 569 3.14 -48.48 13.60
CA SER A 569 3.18 -47.07 14.02
C SER A 569 3.99 -46.18 13.07
N ILE A 570 5.09 -46.70 12.53
CA ILE A 570 5.92 -46.02 11.53
C ILE A 570 5.17 -45.88 10.20
N LEU A 571 4.48 -46.93 9.75
CA LEU A 571 3.64 -46.86 8.56
C LEU A 571 2.48 -45.86 8.73
N TYR A 572 1.85 -45.84 9.91
CA TYR A 572 0.86 -44.82 10.26
C TYR A 572 1.44 -43.41 10.18
N MET A 573 2.64 -43.16 10.72
CA MET A 573 3.31 -41.86 10.64
C MET A 573 3.57 -41.42 9.20
N PHE A 574 3.99 -42.33 8.33
CA PHE A 574 4.17 -42.04 6.91
C PHE A 574 2.86 -41.69 6.23
N PHE A 575 1.81 -42.47 6.49
CA PHE A 575 0.48 -42.18 5.97
C PHE A 575 -0.01 -40.80 6.44
N TYR A 576 0.01 -40.55 7.75
CA TYR A 576 -0.39 -39.29 8.36
C TYR A 576 0.43 -38.10 7.81
N THR A 577 1.76 -38.24 7.76
CA THR A 577 2.64 -37.21 7.22
C THR A 577 2.30 -36.90 5.78
N ASN A 578 2.08 -37.92 4.95
CA ASN A 578 1.72 -37.73 3.54
C ASN A 578 0.40 -37.00 3.33
N GLU A 579 -0.59 -37.22 4.19
CA GLU A 579 -1.88 -36.52 4.10
C GLU A 579 -1.75 -35.04 4.49
N ILE A 580 -0.97 -34.72 5.53
CA ILE A 580 -0.87 -33.35 6.04
C ILE A 580 0.21 -32.52 5.35
N ILE A 581 1.24 -33.13 4.76
CA ILE A 581 2.41 -32.45 4.21
C ILE A 581 2.05 -31.55 3.02
N ASN A 582 0.98 -31.86 2.29
CA ASN A 582 0.41 -30.98 1.26
C ASN A 582 -0.02 -29.61 1.84
N ASN A 583 -0.45 -29.57 3.11
CA ASN A 583 -0.77 -28.32 3.80
C ASN A 583 0.48 -27.47 4.11
N PHE A 584 1.67 -28.08 4.12
CA PHE A 584 2.94 -27.40 4.32
C PHE A 584 3.45 -26.70 3.06
N TRP A 585 2.83 -26.95 1.91
CA TRP A 585 3.15 -26.25 0.67
C TRP A 585 2.90 -24.75 0.81
N ILE A 586 3.89 -23.95 0.39
CA ILE A 586 3.81 -22.50 0.43
C ILE A 586 3.62 -21.97 -0.98
N LYS A 587 2.56 -21.17 -1.18
CA LYS A 587 2.31 -20.51 -2.46
C LYS A 587 3.37 -19.44 -2.71
N LYS A 588 3.89 -19.40 -3.94
CA LYS A 588 4.73 -18.29 -4.42
C LYS A 588 3.88 -17.02 -4.51
N MET A 589 4.52 -15.87 -4.38
CA MET A 589 3.93 -14.57 -4.69
C MET A 589 3.87 -14.39 -6.20
N GLU A 590 2.71 -13.96 -6.69
CA GLU A 590 2.48 -13.40 -8.02
C GLU A 590 2.95 -11.95 -8.09
#